data_AF-A0A091HEE1-F1
#
_entry.id   AF-A0A091HEE1-F1
#
_cell.length_a   1.000
_cell.length_b   1.000
_cell.length_c   1.000
_cell.angle_alpha   90.00
_cell.angle_beta   90.00
_cell.angle_gamma   90.00
#
_symmetry.space_group_name_H-M   'P 1'
#
loop_
_entity.id
_entity.type
_entity.pdbx_description
1 polymer ?
#
loop_
_entity_poly.entity_id
_entity_poly.type
_entity_poly.pdbx_seq_one_letter_code
_entity_poly.pdbx_strand_id
1 'polypeptide(L)' 'GGITQNDIKTYVTATTVSFNWTTMTKEFSVSVSLNDTSQIMKNPSGFFVWRNLTPATVYTFTFIFEQLHLEFINVS' A
#
# COMPACT_ATOMS: atom_id res chain seq x y z
N GLY A 1 -11.86 -8.77 -7.40
CA GLY A 1 -12.43 -8.24 -6.14
C GLY A 1 -11.94 -6.82 -5.96
N GLY A 2 -12.76 -5.92 -5.41
CA GLY A 2 -12.32 -4.54 -5.14
C GLY A 2 -11.49 -4.47 -3.85
N ILE A 3 -10.55 -3.53 -3.78
CA ILE A 3 -9.82 -3.19 -2.55
C ILE A 3 -10.56 -2.03 -1.88
N THR A 4 -10.83 -2.15 -0.59
CA THR A 4 -11.42 -1.10 0.23
C THR A 4 -10.44 -0.60 1.28
N GLN A 5 -10.70 0.56 1.88
CA GLN A 5 -9.88 1.08 2.97
C GLN A 5 -9.81 0.11 4.17
N ASN A 6 -10.87 -0.67 4.40
CA ASN A 6 -10.92 -1.64 5.51
C ASN A 6 -9.94 -2.81 5.32
N ASP A 7 -9.45 -3.03 4.10
CA ASP A 7 -8.44 -4.04 3.81
C ASP A 7 -7.03 -3.60 4.23
N ILE A 8 -6.86 -2.32 4.61
CA ILE A 8 -5.58 -1.72 5.01
C ILE A 8 -5.61 -1.37 6.51
N LYS A 9 -4.90 -2.17 7.31
CA LYS A 9 -4.64 -1.86 8.71
C LYS A 9 -3.52 -0.82 8.81
N THR A 10 -3.75 0.22 9.59
CA THR A 10 -2.79 1.31 9.79
C THR A 10 -2.35 1.35 11.26
N TYR A 11 -1.04 1.43 11.49
CA TYR A 11 -0.47 1.65 12.83
C TYR A 11 0.44 2.87 12.81
N VAL A 12 0.28 3.76 13.79
CA VAL A 12 0.97 5.05 13.85
C VAL A 12 1.79 5.13 15.13
N THR A 13 3.03 5.62 15.02
CA THR A 13 3.86 6.07 16.14
C THR A 13 4.17 7.55 15.98
N ALA A 14 4.97 8.13 16.88
CA ALA A 14 5.35 9.54 16.80
C ALA A 14 6.05 9.91 15.47
N THR A 15 6.80 9.00 14.86
CA THR A 15 7.63 9.29 13.68
C THR A 15 7.49 8.26 12.55
N THR A 16 6.59 7.30 12.69
CA THR A 16 6.36 6.26 11.69
C THR A 16 4.88 5.97 11.49
N VAL A 17 4.54 5.54 10.28
CA VAL A 17 3.28 4.86 9.99
C VAL A 17 3.59 3.55 9.31
N SER A 18 2.87 2.49 9.67
CA SER A 18 2.91 1.23 8.96
C SER A 18 1.54 0.86 8.42
N PHE A 19 1.55 0.29 7.22
CA PHE A 19 0.37 -0.20 6.53
C PHE A 19 0.50 -1.71 6.38
N ASN A 20 -0.56 -2.43 6.73
CA ASN A 20 -0.65 -3.87 6.61
C ASN A 20 -1.95 -4.22 5.89
N TRP A 21 -1.88 -4.92 4.75
CA TRP A 21 -3.05 -5.43 4.06
C TRP A 21 -2.99 -6.95 3.93
N THR A 22 -4.11 -7.60 4.24
CA THR A 22 -4.18 -9.06 4.36
C THR A 22 -4.62 -9.75 3.07
N THR A 23 -5.11 -8.98 2.10
CA THR A 23 -5.78 -9.51 0.90
C THR A 23 -5.01 -9.07 -0.35
N MET A 24 -4.60 -10.03 -1.19
CA MET A 24 -4.14 -9.82 -2.57
C MET A 24 -2.69 -9.31 -2.80
N THR A 25 -1.75 -9.57 -1.88
CA THR A 25 -0.33 -9.16 -2.03
C THR A 25 0.42 -9.79 -3.21
N LYS A 26 -0.13 -10.84 -3.82
CA LYS A 26 0.46 -11.54 -4.98
C LYS A 26 -0.10 -11.06 -6.32
N GLU A 27 -1.23 -10.35 -6.31
CA GLU A 27 -1.94 -9.96 -7.54
C GLU A 27 -1.63 -8.51 -7.95
N PHE A 28 -1.12 -7.71 -7.02
CA PHE A 28 -0.88 -6.27 -7.22
C PHE A 28 0.53 -5.86 -6.76
N SER A 29 1.15 -4.99 -7.55
CA SER A 29 2.22 -4.09 -7.09
C SER A 29 1.57 -2.90 -6.41
N VAL A 30 2.10 -2.50 -5.26
CA VAL A 30 1.55 -1.37 -4.51
C VAL A 30 2.61 -0.30 -4.35
N SER A 31 2.29 0.90 -4.80
CA SER A 31 3.07 2.10 -4.54
C SER A 31 2.38 2.92 -3.47
N VAL A 32 3.14 3.34 -2.46
CA VAL A 32 2.68 4.29 -1.43
C VAL A 32 3.39 5.60 -1.70
N SER A 33 2.64 6.70 -1.78
CA SER A 33 3.21 8.03 -1.95
C SER A 33 2.78 8.99 -0.84
N LEU A 34 3.67 9.92 -0.56
CA LEU A 34 3.47 11.07 0.30
C LEU A 34 4.06 12.28 -0.42
N ASN A 35 3.20 13.23 -0.79
CA ASN A 35 3.56 14.34 -1.67
C ASN A 35 4.22 13.80 -2.97
N ASP A 36 5.39 14.33 -3.35
CA ASP A 36 6.10 13.94 -4.57
C ASP A 36 7.02 12.72 -4.38
N THR A 37 7.05 12.13 -3.19
CA THR A 37 7.85 10.92 -2.91
C THR A 37 6.98 9.69 -3.00
N SER A 38 7.39 8.71 -3.80
CA SER A 38 6.75 7.40 -3.91
C SER A 38 7.72 6.29 -3.54
N GLN A 39 7.22 5.27 -2.86
CA GLN A 39 7.95 4.07 -2.50
C GLN A 39 7.17 2.85 -2.98
N ILE A 40 7.81 2.05 -3.85
CA ILE A 40 7.23 0.81 -4.37
C ILE A 40 7.49 -0.30 -3.37
N MET A 41 6.43 -0.99 -2.99
CA MET A 41 6.53 -2.13 -2.11
C MET A 41 6.88 -3.38 -2.92
N LYS A 42 8.11 -3.86 -2.76
CA LYS A 42 8.63 -5.02 -3.51
C LYS A 42 8.30 -6.38 -2.88
N ASN A 43 7.63 -6.41 -1.73
CA ASN A 43 7.49 -7.62 -0.92
C ASN A 43 6.02 -8.07 -0.82
N PRO A 44 5.68 -9.34 -1.16
CA PRO A 44 4.32 -9.88 -1.05
C PRO A 44 3.85 -10.10 0.40
N SER A 45 4.57 -9.62 1.41
CA SER A 45 4.17 -9.74 2.82
C SER A 45 3.01 -8.81 3.20
N GLY A 46 2.66 -7.85 2.34
CA GLY A 46 1.55 -6.93 2.60
C GLY A 46 1.86 -5.88 3.66
N PHE A 47 3.13 -5.67 3.99
CA PHE A 47 3.55 -4.76 5.06
C PHE A 47 4.51 -3.68 4.56
N PHE A 48 4.17 -2.42 4.82
CA PHE A 48 4.97 -1.24 4.50
C PHE A 48 5.22 -0.38 5.75
N VAL A 49 6.37 0.29 5.83
CA VAL A 49 6.67 1.28 6.88
C VAL A 49 7.20 2.57 6.28
N TRP A 50 6.48 3.67 6.49
CA TRP A 50 7.00 5.02 6.27
C TRP A 50 7.65 5.54 7.55
N ARG A 51 8.85 6.10 7.43
CA ARG A 51 9.65 6.59 8.56
C ARG A 51 9.94 8.09 8.44
N ASN A 52 10.50 8.66 9.51
CA ASN A 52 10.96 10.05 9.58
C ASN A 52 9.84 11.08 9.41
N LEU A 53 8.65 10.76 9.94
CA LEU A 53 7.55 11.71 10.03
C LEU A 53 7.75 12.66 11.21
N THR A 54 7.23 13.88 11.08
CA THR A 54 7.17 14.87 12.15
C THR A 54 6.02 14.52 13.09
N PRO A 55 6.24 14.44 14.41
CA PRO A 55 5.17 14.23 15.38
C PRO A 55 4.07 15.28 15.28
N ALA A 56 2.85 14.92 15.67
CA ALA A 56 1.68 15.79 15.68
C ALA A 56 1.38 16.51 14.34
N THR A 57 1.81 15.90 13.22
CA THR A 57 1.58 16.42 11.87
C THR A 57 0.62 15.51 11.10
N VAL A 58 -0.31 16.13 10.35
CA VAL A 58 -1.27 15.40 9.52
C VAL A 58 -0.63 15.11 8.16
N TYR A 59 -0.71 13.84 7.73
CA TYR A 59 -0.20 13.38 6.44
C TYR A 59 -1.30 12.72 5.63
N THR A 60 -1.26 12.91 4.31
CA THR A 60 -2.14 12.21 3.36
C THR A 60 -1.28 11.28 2.52
N PHE A 61 -1.56 9.98 2.60
CA PHE A 61 -0.89 8.97 1.79
C PHE A 61 -1.80 8.54 0.65
N THR A 62 -1.22 8.37 -0.54
CA THR A 62 -1.93 7.80 -1.69
C THR A 62 -1.39 6.41 -1.97
N PHE A 63 -2.30 5.48 -2.24
CA PHE A 63 -1.98 4.11 -2.61
C PHE A 63 -2.34 3.90 -4.08
N ILE A 64 -1.41 3.38 -4.86
CA ILE A 64 -1.64 2.96 -6.24
C ILE A 64 -1.45 1.45 -6.29
N PHE A 65 -2.51 0.75 -6.67
CA PHE A 65 -2.51 -0.70 -6.85
C PHE A 65 -2.47 -0.99 -8.34
N GLU A 66 -1.37 -1.57 -8.80
CA GLU A 66 -1.16 -1.96 -10.19
C GLU A 66 -1.24 -3.48 -10.29
N GLN A 67 -2.22 -4.00 -11.03
CA GLN A 67 -2.38 -5.44 -11.19
C GLN A 67 -1.18 -6.02 -11.95
N LEU A 68 -0.53 -7.02 -11.37
CA LEU A 68 0.66 -7.66 -11.95
C LEU A 68 0.30 -8.71 -13.00
N HIS A 69 -0.82 -9.43 -12.81
CA HIS A 69 -1.24 -10.53 -13.68
C HIS A 69 -2.69 -10.35 -14.15
N LEU A 70 -2.87 -10.09 -15.44
CA LEU A 70 -4.14 -10.18 -16.16
C LEU A 70 -4.34 -11.64 -16.62
N GLU A 71 -4.47 -12.60 -15.71
CA GLU A 71 -4.87 -13.97 -16.09
C GLU A 71 -6.38 -14.09 -16.31
N PHE A 72 -6.98 -13.20 -17.11
CA PHE A 72 -8.34 -13.39 -17.57
C PHE A 72 -8.52 -12.73 -18.94
N ILE A 73 -8.09 -13.40 -20.00
CA ILE A 73 -9.00 -13.69 -21.12
C ILE A 73 -8.60 -15.04 -21.73
N ASN A 74 -9.31 -16.11 -21.34
CA ASN A 74 -9.40 -17.26 -22.23
C ASN A 74 -10.41 -16.83 -23.31
N VAL A 75 -9.92 -16.30 -24.44
CA VAL A 75 -10.77 -16.12 -25.61
C VAL A 75 -10.90 -17.51 -26.23
N SER A 76 -12.12 -18.04 -26.18
CA SER A 76 -12.63 -19.27 -26.80
C SER A 76 -11.77 -19.93 -27.88
#